data_AF-A0A5C0AVC2-F1
#
_entry.id   AF-A0A5C0AVC2-F1
#
_cell.length_a   1.000
_cell.length_b   1.000
_cell.length_c   1.000
_cell.angle_alpha   90.00
_cell.angle_beta   90.00
_cell.angle_gamma   90.00
#
_symmetry.space_group_name_H-M   'P 1'
#
loop_
_entity.id
_entity.type
_entity.pdbx_description
1 polymer ?
#
loop_
_entity_poly.entity_id
_entity_poly.type
_entity_poly.pdbx_seq_one_letter_code
_entity_poly.pdbx_strand_id
1 'polypeptide(L)'
;MTATVNIQTSRVAAVDAQGQQVSVECQTVLVQRPGKEDETSRRYHYDHSHVREQANGVLVVLATGEELRLSPQTGQNLTPAG
;
A
#
# COMPACT_ATOMS: atom_id res chain seq x y z
N MET A 1 -9.07 25.61 -11.47
CA MET A 1 -9.28 24.76 -10.27
C MET A 1 -8.06 23.86 -10.13
N THR A 2 -7.52 23.72 -8.91
CA THR A 2 -6.32 22.91 -8.61
C THR A 2 -6.72 21.50 -8.18
N ALA A 3 -5.89 20.50 -8.46
CA ALA A 3 -6.05 19.15 -7.91
C ALA A 3 -5.68 19.15 -6.42
N THR A 4 -6.41 18.38 -5.61
CA THR A 4 -6.07 18.13 -4.21
C THR A 4 -5.34 16.80 -4.10
N VAL A 5 -4.23 16.77 -3.37
CA VAL A 5 -3.44 15.55 -3.12
C VAL A 5 -3.43 15.29 -1.63
N ASN A 6 -3.96 14.14 -1.22
CA ASN A 6 -3.92 13.64 0.15
C ASN A 6 -2.96 12.46 0.22
N ILE A 7 -2.01 12.51 1.15
CA ILE A 7 -1.03 11.45 1.37
C ILE A 7 -1.20 10.93 2.79
N GLN A 8 -1.49 9.65 2.93
CA GLN A 8 -1.60 8.97 4.21
C GLN A 8 -0.54 7.87 4.29
N THR A 9 0.30 7.91 5.33
CA THR A 9 1.24 6.84 5.64
C THR A 9 0.69 6.00 6.79
N SER A 10 0.71 4.69 6.63
CA SER A 10 0.25 3.70 7.61
C SER A 10 1.20 2.52 7.65
N ARG A 11 1.11 1.69 8.70
CA ARG A 11 1.82 0.41 8.76
C ARG A 11 0.83 -0.74 8.61
N VAL A 12 1.15 -1.69 7.74
CA VAL A 12 0.33 -2.86 7.43
C VAL A 12 1.07 -4.13 7.82
N ALA A 13 0.33 -5.13 8.31
CA ALA A 13 0.91 -6.43 8.65
C ALA A 13 1.10 -7.27 7.38
N ALA A 14 2.27 -7.90 7.26
CA ALA A 14 2.56 -8.91 6.25
C ALA A 14 3.23 -10.12 6.92
N VAL A 15 3.35 -11.21 6.17
CA VAL A 15 4.02 -12.43 6.60
C VAL A 15 5.14 -12.72 5.62
N ASP A 16 6.34 -12.98 6.11
CA ASP A 16 7.48 -13.36 5.28
C ASP A 16 7.43 -14.84 4.84
N ALA A 17 8.45 -15.29 4.11
CA ALA A 17 8.55 -16.66 3.62
C ALA A 17 8.69 -17.70 4.75
N GLN A 18 9.17 -17.28 5.92
CA GLN A 18 9.34 -18.11 7.12
C GLN A 18 8.04 -18.18 7.94
N GLY A 19 7.01 -17.41 7.59
CA GLY A 19 5.75 -17.35 8.34
C GLY A 19 5.77 -16.35 9.49
N GLN A 20 6.81 -15.52 9.60
CA GLN A 20 6.92 -14.51 10.65
C GLN A 20 6.13 -13.25 10.24
N GLN A 21 5.41 -12.68 11.21
CA GLN A 21 4.72 -11.41 11.01
C GLN A 21 5.72 -10.25 10.96
N VAL A 22 5.60 -9.43 9.93
CA VAL A 22 6.41 -8.24 9.70
C VAL A 22 5.51 -7.04 9.47
N SER A 23 6.06 -5.83 9.67
CA SER A 23 5.36 -4.57 9.44
C SER A 23 5.92 -3.87 8.21
N VAL A 24 5.06 -3.57 7.25
CA VAL A 24 5.39 -2.87 6.00
C VAL A 24 4.77 -1.48 6.05
N GLU A 25 5.53 -0.46 5.69
CA GLU A 25 5.00 0.89 5.52
C GLU A 25 4.19 0.94 4.22
N CYS A 26 2.98 1.49 4.29
CA CYS A 26 2.09 1.71 3.16
C CYS A 26 1.73 3.19 3.07
N GLN A 27 2.14 3.82 1.98
CA GLN A 27 1.77 5.17 1.62
C GLN A 27 0.64 5.14 0.60
N THR A 28 -0.53 5.63 1.00
CA THR A 28 -1.69 5.81 0.13
C THR A 28 -1.74 7.27 -0.34
N VAL A 29 -1.78 7.46 -1.66
CA VAL A 29 -1.89 8.77 -2.31
C VAL A 29 -3.26 8.82 -2.99
N LEU A 30 -4.09 9.75 -2.53
CA LEU A 30 -5.39 10.07 -3.13
C LEU A 30 -5.28 11.39 -3.87
N VAL A 31 -5.54 11.37 -5.18
CA VAL A 31 -5.52 12.54 -6.06
C VAL A 31 -6.94 12.82 -6.53
N GLN A 32 -7.50 13.96 -6.11
CA GLN A 32 -8.84 14.39 -6.46
C GLN A 32 -8.72 15.53 -7.48
N ARG A 33 -9.21 15.30 -8.70
CA ARG A 33 -9.14 16.28 -9.80
C ARG A 33 -10.55 16.70 -10.20
N PRO A 34 -10.85 18.00 -10.31
CA PRO A 34 -12.18 18.47 -10.70
C PRO A 34 -12.66 17.85 -12.02
N GLY A 35 -13.85 17.25 -12.01
CA GLY A 35 -14.45 16.63 -13.19
C GLY A 35 -13.79 15.32 -13.65
N LYS A 36 -12.95 14.70 -12.81
CA LYS A 36 -12.40 13.35 -13.04
C LYS A 36 -12.65 12.47 -11.84
N GLU A 37 -12.53 11.16 -12.05
CA GLU A 37 -12.55 10.17 -10.97
C GLU A 37 -11.34 10.34 -10.05
N ASP A 38 -11.54 10.00 -8.79
CA ASP A 38 -10.50 9.99 -7.76
C ASP A 38 -9.47 8.90 -8.06
N GLU A 39 -8.20 9.27 -8.11
CA GLU A 39 -7.09 8.35 -8.36
C GLU A 39 -6.44 7.96 -7.03
N THR A 40 -6.47 6.66 -6.70
CA THR A 40 -5.82 6.13 -5.50
C THR A 40 -4.61 5.28 -5.91
N SER A 41 -3.44 5.60 -5.36
CA SER A 41 -2.20 4.85 -5.54
C SER A 41 -1.65 4.41 -4.19
N ARG A 42 -1.10 3.19 -4.11
CA ARG A 42 -0.41 2.67 -2.93
C ARG A 42 1.05 2.43 -3.25
N ARG A 43 1.92 2.73 -2.30
CA ARG A 43 3.36 2.43 -2.35
C ARG A 43 3.76 1.78 -1.05
N TYR A 44 4.65 0.79 -1.13
CA TYR A 44 5.08 0.03 0.03
C TYR A 44 6.59 0.16 0.21
N HIS A 45 7.00 0.21 1.48
CA HIS A 45 8.39 0.22 1.89
C HIS A 45 8.60 -0.77 3.02
N TYR A 46 9.67 -1.56 2.92
CA TYR A 46 10.07 -2.54 3.93
C TYR A 46 11.58 -2.52 4.05
N ASP A 47 12.07 -2.43 5.28
CA ASP A 47 13.49 -2.38 5.63
C ASP A 47 14.34 -1.51 4.69
N HIS A 48 13.97 -0.23 4.56
CA HIS A 48 14.63 0.77 3.70
C HIS A 48 14.63 0.46 2.19
N SER A 49 13.92 -0.59 1.76
CA SER A 49 13.74 -0.93 0.36
C SER A 49 12.34 -0.56 -0.13
N HIS A 50 12.26 -0.21 -1.41
CA HIS A 50 11.00 -0.19 -2.14
C HIS A 50 10.43 -1.60 -2.25
N VAL A 51 9.11 -1.67 -2.20
CA VAL A 51 8.35 -2.90 -2.32
C VAL A 51 7.31 -2.74 -3.43
N ARG A 52 7.25 -3.73 -4.32
CA ARG A 52 6.29 -3.79 -5.42
C ARG A 52 5.15 -4.71 -5.05
N GLU A 53 3.92 -4.21 -5.10
CA GLU A 53 2.73 -5.06 -4.99
C GLU A 53 2.53 -5.85 -6.29
N GLN A 54 2.34 -7.16 -6.15
CA GLN A 54 1.95 -8.11 -7.18
C GLN A 54 0.48 -8.54 -6.97
N ALA A 55 0.01 -9.50 -7.77
CA ALA A 55 -1.32 -10.05 -7.62
C ALA A 55 -1.52 -10.69 -6.23
N ASN A 56 -2.77 -10.67 -5.76
CA ASN A 56 -3.23 -11.35 -4.55
C ASN A 56 -2.55 -10.88 -3.25
N GLY A 57 -2.13 -9.62 -3.18
CA GLY A 57 -1.52 -9.05 -1.97
C GLY A 57 -0.13 -9.57 -1.65
N VAL A 58 0.56 -10.16 -2.64
CA VAL A 58 1.99 -10.47 -2.56
C VAL A 58 2.78 -9.20 -2.81
N LEU A 59 3.75 -8.94 -1.95
CA LEU A 59 4.65 -7.81 -1.97
C LEU A 59 6.07 -8.33 -2.23
N VAL A 60 6.78 -7.75 -3.20
CA VAL A 60 8.16 -8.13 -3.49
C VAL A 60 9.11 -7.01 -3.12
N VAL A 61 10.01 -7.28 -2.19
CA VAL A 61 11.06 -6.36 -1.74
C VAL A 61 12.11 -6.25 -2.84
N LEU A 62 12.25 -5.07 -3.44
CA LEU A 62 13.08 -4.92 -4.65
C LEU A 62 14.58 -5.11 -4.41
N ALA A 63 15.07 -4.81 -3.20
CA ALA A 63 16.48 -4.98 -2.87
C ALA A 63 16.90 -6.44 -2.71
N THR A 64 16.01 -7.30 -2.19
CA THR A 64 16.34 -8.69 -1.81
C THR A 64 15.64 -9.72 -2.68
N GLY A 65 14.58 -9.34 -3.39
CA GLY A 65 13.68 -10.27 -4.07
C GLY A 65 12.75 -11.02 -3.12
N GLU A 66 12.77 -10.69 -1.83
CA GLU A 66 11.94 -11.36 -0.81
C GLU A 66 10.45 -11.12 -1.05
N GLU A 67 9.65 -12.16 -0.90
CA GLU A 67 8.21 -12.09 -0.98
C GLU A 67 7.61 -11.97 0.43
N LEU A 68 6.80 -10.94 0.63
CA LEU A 68 5.96 -10.74 1.79
C LEU A 68 4.50 -10.90 1.36
N ARG A 69 3.68 -11.58 2.15
CA ARG A 69 2.24 -11.67 1.89
C ARG A 69 1.50 -10.75 2.83
N LEU A 70 0.76 -9.78 2.29
CA LEU A 70 -0.13 -8.96 3.11
C LEU A 70 -1.06 -9.87 3.90
N SER A 71 -1.11 -9.66 5.21
CA SER A 71 -2.13 -10.31 6.02
C SER A 71 -3.49 -9.81 5.53
N PRO A 72 -4.53 -10.67 5.46
CA PRO A 72 -5.87 -10.24 5.11
C PRO A 72 -6.25 -9.14 6.10
N GLN A 73 -6.26 -7.90 5.61
CA GLN A 73 -6.65 -6.76 6.41
C GLN A 73 -8.13 -6.93 6.67
N THR A 74 -8.54 -7.01 7.93
CA THR A 74 -9.91 -6.76 8.34
C THR A 74 -10.29 -5.37 7.82
N GLY A 75 -10.91 -5.35 6.64
CA GLY A 75 -11.57 -4.21 6.02
C GLY A 75 -10.82 -2.88 6.10
N GLN A 76 -9.89 -2.60 5.19
CA GLN A 76 -9.83 -1.23 4.66
C GLN A 76 -11.07 -1.04 3.79
N ASN A 77 -12.16 -0.67 4.45
CA ASN A 77 -13.33 -0.09 3.81
C ASN A 77 -12.86 1.22 3.16
N LEU A 78 -12.45 1.13 1.90
CA LEU A 78 -12.31 2.29 1.02
C LEU A 78 -13.74 2.80 0.77
N THR A 79 -14.34 3.39 1.80
CA THR A 79 -15.59 4.10 1.69
C THR A 79 -15.25 5.40 0.95
N PRO A 80 -15.75 5.62 -0.29
CA PRO A 80 -15.73 6.97 -0.83
C PRO A 80 -16.63 7.80 0.09
N ALA A 81 -16.04 8.75 0.81
CA ALA A 81 -16.81 9.77 1.49
C ALA A 81 -17.21 10.80 0.42
N GLY A 82 -18.47 10.74 -0.03
CA GLY A 82 -19.06 11.74 -0.93
C GLY A 82 -20.00 11.16 -1.96
#